data_AF-A0A076L130-F1
#
_entry.id   AF-A0A076L130-F1
#
_cell.length_a   1.000
_cell.length_b   1.000
_cell.length_c   1.000
_cell.angle_alpha   90.00
_cell.angle_beta   90.00
_cell.angle_gamma   90.00
#
_symmetry.space_group_name_H-M   'P 1'
#
loop_
_entity.id
_entity.type
_entity.pdbx_description
1 polymer ?
#
loop_
_entity_poly.entity_id
_entity_poly.type
_entity_poly.pdbx_seq_one_letter_code
_entity_poly.pdbx_strand_id
1 'polypeptide(L)'
;IRGGIEKATAAAVEGLKKMSHDVKTKDDIAQIASISAANKEVGKLIADAMEKVGNDGVITIEDSRGVDTSVDVVEGMSFDRGYMSQYMVTDNDKMEANLDNPYVLITDKKISNIQDILPLLQSVVQEGRALLIIADDITGEALPTLVLNK
;
A
#
# COMPACT_ATOMS: atom_id res chain seq x y z
N ILE A 1 -22.86 30.02 -13.34
CA ILE A 1 -22.36 29.58 -12.01
C ILE A 1 -21.19 28.61 -12.16
N ARG A 2 -21.36 27.41 -12.74
CA ARG A 2 -20.28 26.43 -12.95
C ARG A 2 -18.99 27.01 -13.57
N GLY A 3 -19.08 27.70 -14.70
CA GLY A 3 -17.89 28.29 -15.34
C GLY A 3 -17.22 29.41 -14.54
N GLY A 4 -17.93 30.05 -13.61
CA GLY A 4 -17.33 31.01 -12.67
C GLY A 4 -16.52 30.29 -11.58
N ILE A 5 -17.06 29.19 -11.05
CA ILE A 5 -16.38 28.32 -10.07
C ILE A 5 -15.13 27.71 -10.68
N GLU A 6 -15.20 27.18 -11.91
CA GLU A 6 -14.03 26.60 -12.60
C GLU A 6 -12.89 27.62 -12.76
N LYS A 7 -13.22 28.85 -13.17
CA LYS A 7 -12.23 29.93 -13.30
C LYS A 7 -11.64 30.36 -11.94
N ALA A 8 -12.48 30.46 -10.92
CA ALA A 8 -12.03 30.81 -9.57
C ALA A 8 -11.11 29.73 -8.98
N THR A 9 -11.47 28.45 -9.13
CA THR A 9 -10.65 27.32 -8.69
C THR A 9 -9.32 27.28 -9.43
N ALA A 10 -9.31 27.48 -10.76
CA ALA A 10 -8.08 27.51 -11.53
C ALA A 10 -7.13 28.63 -11.06
N ALA A 11 -7.66 29.85 -10.85
CA ALA A 11 -6.88 30.97 -10.34
C ALA A 11 -6.35 30.71 -8.91
N ALA A 12 -7.16 30.09 -8.04
CA ALA A 12 -6.73 29.72 -6.70
C ALA A 12 -5.60 28.67 -6.71
N VAL A 13 -5.72 27.61 -7.53
CA VAL A 13 -4.68 26.58 -7.68
C VAL A 13 -3.38 27.19 -8.23
N GLU A 14 -3.46 28.10 -9.21
CA GLU A 14 -2.28 28.80 -9.73
C GLU A 14 -1.61 29.67 -8.64
N GLY A 15 -2.40 30.39 -7.84
CA GLY A 15 -1.91 31.16 -6.71
C GLY A 15 -1.20 30.28 -5.67
N LEU A 16 -1.79 29.15 -5.30
CA LEU A 16 -1.20 28.19 -4.36
C LEU A 16 0.12 27.63 -4.88
N LYS A 17 0.23 27.30 -6.18
CA LYS A 17 1.49 26.86 -6.79
C LYS A 17 2.60 27.91 -6.76
N LYS A 18 2.26 29.21 -6.80
CA LYS A 18 3.25 30.29 -6.66
C LYS A 18 3.69 30.50 -5.21
N MET A 19 2.84 30.12 -4.25
CA MET A 19 3.10 30.22 -2.82
C MET A 19 3.71 28.93 -2.23
N SER A 20 3.74 27.83 -2.97
CA SER A 20 4.29 26.57 -2.48
C SER A 20 5.79 26.69 -2.27
N HIS A 21 6.27 26.03 -1.21
CA HIS A 21 7.68 25.95 -0.89
C HIS A 21 8.14 24.51 -1.06
N ASP A 22 9.27 24.34 -1.74
CA ASP A 22 9.87 23.02 -1.90
C ASP A 22 10.37 22.49 -0.55
N VAL A 23 10.03 21.24 -0.24
CA VAL A 23 10.57 20.51 0.91
C VAL A 23 11.87 19.85 0.47
N LYS A 24 13.01 20.26 1.04
CA LYS A 24 14.34 19.76 0.61
C LYS A 24 15.15 19.17 1.74
N THR A 25 14.91 19.62 2.96
CA THR A 25 15.72 19.24 4.11
C THR A 25 14.96 18.27 5.01
N LYS A 26 15.72 17.46 5.75
CA LYS A 26 15.19 16.62 6.81
C LYS A 26 14.44 17.44 7.86
N ASP A 27 14.92 18.65 8.17
CA ASP A 27 14.28 19.56 9.12
C ASP A 27 12.90 20.04 8.62
N ASP A 28 12.77 20.32 7.32
CA ASP A 28 11.46 20.65 6.72
C ASP A 28 10.47 19.48 6.89
N ILE A 29 10.93 18.25 6.58
CA ILE A 29 10.12 17.02 6.73
C ILE A 29 9.72 16.85 8.19
N ALA A 30 10.67 16.98 9.13
CA ALA A 30 10.42 16.84 10.55
C ALA A 30 9.41 17.88 11.05
N GLN A 31 9.51 19.13 10.60
CA GLN A 31 8.58 20.19 10.97
C GLN A 31 7.16 19.91 10.45
N ILE A 32 7.02 19.56 9.18
CA ILE A 32 5.73 19.26 8.55
C ILE A 32 5.08 18.05 9.24
N ALA A 33 5.84 16.98 9.43
CA ALA A 33 5.37 15.77 10.10
C ALA A 33 5.00 16.05 11.56
N SER A 34 5.76 16.89 12.27
CA SER A 34 5.45 17.29 13.65
C SER A 34 4.16 18.09 13.75
N ILE A 35 3.91 18.99 12.80
CA ILE A 35 2.67 19.78 12.73
C ILE A 35 1.48 18.86 12.44
N SER A 36 1.62 17.96 11.46
CA SER A 36 0.58 17.01 11.06
C SER A 36 0.19 16.06 12.19
N ALA A 37 1.19 15.50 12.88
CA ALA A 37 1.00 14.57 13.99
C ALA A 37 0.75 15.26 15.35
N ALA A 38 0.82 16.59 15.41
CA ALA A 38 0.83 17.37 16.65
C ALA A 38 1.85 16.88 17.70
N ASN A 39 2.95 16.25 17.25
CA ASN A 39 3.97 15.65 18.12
C ASN A 39 5.36 15.74 17.47
N LYS A 40 6.30 16.38 18.18
CA LYS A 40 7.69 16.59 17.71
C LYS A 40 8.51 15.31 17.59
N GLU A 41 8.29 14.34 18.48
CA GLU A 41 9.02 13.07 18.46
C GLU A 41 8.60 12.25 17.24
N VAL A 42 7.29 12.17 16.97
CA VAL A 42 6.75 11.49 15.78
C VAL A 42 7.29 12.13 14.50
N GLY A 43 7.29 13.46 14.42
CA GLY A 43 7.83 14.16 13.25
C GLY A 43 9.32 13.86 13.02
N LYS A 44 10.11 13.76 14.10
CA LYS A 44 11.52 13.36 14.01
C LYS A 44 11.68 11.92 13.50
N LEU A 45 10.89 10.98 14.03
CA LEU A 45 10.93 9.57 13.59
C LEU A 45 10.57 9.43 12.11
N ILE A 46 9.56 10.16 11.63
CA ILE A 46 9.18 10.19 10.21
C ILE A 46 10.32 10.74 9.35
N ALA A 47 10.96 11.82 9.78
CA ALA A 47 12.09 12.39 9.05
C ALA A 47 13.31 11.45 9.02
N ASP A 48 13.58 10.76 10.13
CA ASP A 48 14.61 9.71 10.21
C ASP A 48 14.28 8.53 9.27
N ALA A 49 13.02 8.13 9.18
CA ALA A 49 12.57 7.09 8.26
C ALA A 49 12.74 7.51 6.80
N MET A 50 12.23 8.70 6.43
CA MET A 50 12.33 9.26 5.08
C MET A 50 13.78 9.40 4.59
N GLU A 51 14.71 9.78 5.48
CA GLU A 51 16.14 9.87 5.13
C GLU A 51 16.74 8.49 4.80
N LYS A 52 16.29 7.42 5.48
CA LYS A 52 16.75 6.06 5.21
C LYS A 52 16.15 5.45 3.94
N VAL A 53 14.86 5.68 3.68
CA VAL A 53 14.13 5.06 2.54
C VAL A 53 14.18 5.90 1.27
N GLY A 54 14.54 7.18 1.38
CA GLY A 54 14.49 8.15 0.28
C GLY A 54 13.10 8.77 0.10
N ASN A 55 13.00 9.80 -0.75
CA ASN A 55 11.74 10.54 -0.94
C ASN A 55 10.60 9.71 -1.55
N ASP A 56 10.94 8.66 -2.31
CA ASP A 56 9.99 7.76 -2.96
C ASP A 56 9.79 6.45 -2.18
N GLY A 57 10.39 6.34 -0.98
CA GLY A 57 10.26 5.17 -0.14
C GLY A 57 8.86 5.05 0.48
N VAL A 58 8.44 3.81 0.73
CA VAL A 58 7.16 3.53 1.38
C VAL A 58 7.38 3.39 2.88
N ILE A 59 6.62 4.14 3.67
CA ILE A 59 6.60 4.05 5.13
C ILE A 59 5.32 3.35 5.54
N THR A 60 5.46 2.24 6.26
CA THR A 60 4.35 1.50 6.88
C THR A 60 4.47 1.60 8.39
N ILE A 61 3.33 1.67 9.08
CA ILE A 61 3.25 1.70 10.54
C ILE A 61 2.75 0.33 11.00
N GLU A 62 3.52 -0.31 11.88
CA GLU A 62 3.15 -1.57 12.51
C GLU A 62 2.94 -1.39 14.02
N ASP A 63 1.94 -2.11 14.57
CA ASP A 63 1.68 -2.10 16.01
C ASP A 63 2.74 -2.94 16.73
N SER A 64 3.69 -2.26 17.37
CA SER A 64 4.72 -2.92 18.18
C SER A 64 4.17 -3.31 19.56
N ARG A 65 4.62 -4.46 20.09
CA ARG A 65 4.34 -4.87 21.48
C ARG A 65 5.32 -4.24 22.49
N GLY A 66 6.29 -3.46 22.01
CA GLY A 66 7.29 -2.76 22.83
C GLY A 66 6.76 -1.45 23.39
N VAL A 67 7.52 -0.86 24.32
CA VAL A 67 7.22 0.47 24.87
C VAL A 67 7.78 1.58 23.96
N ASP A 68 8.84 1.27 23.21
CA ASP A 68 9.55 2.23 22.36
C ASP A 68 9.13 2.09 20.89
N THR A 69 9.03 3.21 20.19
CA THR A 69 8.83 3.24 18.73
C THR A 69 10.18 3.10 18.01
N SER A 70 10.35 2.03 17.22
CA SER A 70 11.52 1.82 16.37
C SER A 70 11.26 2.23 14.92
N VAL A 71 12.34 2.43 14.16
CA VAL A 71 12.31 2.67 12.71
C VAL A 71 13.21 1.65 12.05
N ASP A 72 12.59 0.64 11.45
CA ASP A 72 13.25 -0.46 10.77
C ASP A 72 13.09 -0.33 9.26
N VAL A 73 14.17 -0.62 8.53
CA VAL A 73 14.16 -0.60 7.06
C VAL A 73 14.18 -2.04 6.59
N VAL A 74 13.15 -2.42 5.84
CA VAL A 74 13.00 -3.77 5.29
C VAL A 74 13.11 -3.68 3.76
N GLU A 75 13.83 -4.61 3.17
CA GLU A 75 13.85 -4.76 1.71
C GLU A 75 12.48 -5.25 1.23
N GLY A 76 11.85 -4.49 0.34
CA GLY A 76 10.52 -4.78 -0.16
C GLY A 76 10.16 -3.91 -1.36
N MET A 77 8.95 -4.11 -1.88
CA MET A 77 8.43 -3.30 -2.97
C MET A 77 6.93 -3.06 -2.79
N SER A 78 6.46 -1.93 -3.30
CA SER A 78 5.05 -1.58 -3.40
C SER A 78 4.74 -1.12 -4.82
N PHE A 79 3.51 -1.35 -5.24
CA PHE A 79 3.01 -0.92 -6.54
C PHE A 79 1.55 -0.50 -6.40
N ASP A 80 1.09 0.39 -7.27
CA ASP A 80 -0.26 0.96 -7.24
C ASP A 80 -1.30 -0.02 -7.81
N ARG A 81 -1.46 -1.17 -7.15
CA ARG A 81 -2.52 -2.17 -7.41
C ARG A 81 -3.00 -2.78 -6.09
N GLY A 82 -4.32 -2.90 -5.97
CA GLY A 82 -4.97 -3.57 -4.84
C GLY A 82 -5.45 -4.99 -5.17
N TYR A 83 -6.16 -5.60 -4.22
CA TYR A 83 -6.83 -6.88 -4.42
C TYR A 83 -7.97 -6.79 -5.46
N MET A 84 -8.21 -7.88 -6.19
CA MET A 84 -9.25 -7.94 -7.24
C MET A 84 -10.68 -7.98 -6.70
N SER A 85 -10.87 -8.32 -5.43
CA SER A 85 -12.19 -8.48 -4.82
C SER A 85 -12.14 -8.13 -3.33
N GLN A 86 -13.14 -7.37 -2.85
CA GLN A 86 -13.26 -7.00 -1.43
C GLN A 86 -13.37 -8.22 -0.51
N TYR A 87 -13.82 -9.37 -1.01
CA TYR A 87 -13.87 -10.60 -0.22
C TYR A 87 -12.48 -11.12 0.20
N MET A 88 -11.41 -10.65 -0.45
CA MET A 88 -10.03 -10.99 -0.10
C MET A 88 -9.50 -10.27 1.15
N VAL A 89 -10.21 -9.26 1.65
CA VAL A 89 -9.84 -8.48 2.84
C VAL A 89 -9.75 -9.36 4.08
N THR A 90 -8.62 -9.38 4.77
CA THR A 90 -8.41 -10.12 6.03
C THR A 90 -8.69 -9.24 7.25
N ASP A 91 -8.39 -7.95 7.17
CA ASP A 91 -8.71 -6.94 8.18
C ASP A 91 -9.84 -6.04 7.66
N ASN A 92 -11.07 -6.27 8.15
CA ASN A 92 -12.25 -5.53 7.70
C ASN A 92 -12.30 -4.09 8.23
N ASP A 93 -11.57 -3.78 9.30
CA ASP A 93 -11.56 -2.43 9.87
C ASP A 93 -10.63 -1.53 9.05
N LYS A 94 -9.46 -2.06 8.66
CA LYS A 94 -8.47 -1.35 7.81
C LYS A 94 -8.73 -1.51 6.31
N MET A 95 -9.58 -2.47 5.92
CA MET A 95 -9.79 -2.89 4.52
C MET A 95 -8.50 -3.37 3.85
N GLU A 96 -7.73 -4.20 4.57
CA GLU A 96 -6.42 -4.71 4.14
C GLU A 96 -6.42 -6.24 4.00
N ALA A 97 -5.54 -6.76 3.14
CA ALA A 97 -5.29 -8.19 2.97
C ALA A 97 -3.86 -8.52 3.41
N ASN A 98 -3.73 -8.93 4.67
CA ASN A 98 -2.46 -9.27 5.32
C ASN A 98 -2.25 -10.78 5.25
N LEU A 99 -1.15 -11.20 4.61
CA LEU A 99 -0.79 -12.61 4.43
C LEU A 99 0.53 -12.90 5.15
N ASP A 100 0.52 -13.84 6.08
CA ASP A 100 1.72 -14.26 6.81
C ASP A 100 2.51 -15.33 6.03
N ASN A 101 3.80 -15.05 5.79
CA ASN A 101 4.74 -15.93 5.08
C ASN A 101 4.13 -16.63 3.82
N PRO A 102 3.55 -15.85 2.88
CA PRO A 102 2.85 -16.42 1.75
C PRO A 102 3.83 -16.97 0.71
N TYR A 103 3.38 -17.98 -0.02
CA TYR A 103 3.94 -18.25 -1.35
C TYR A 103 3.55 -17.14 -2.31
N VAL A 104 4.40 -16.85 -3.29
CA VAL A 104 4.13 -15.85 -4.33
C VAL A 104 4.16 -16.51 -5.70
N LEU A 105 3.01 -16.57 -6.37
CA LEU A 105 2.89 -16.97 -7.76
C LEU A 105 2.91 -15.72 -8.64
N ILE A 106 3.86 -15.62 -9.56
CA ILE A 106 3.96 -14.52 -10.52
C ILE A 106 3.85 -15.08 -11.93
N THR A 107 2.94 -14.53 -12.73
CA THR A 107 2.74 -14.90 -14.13
C THR A 107 2.32 -13.69 -14.97
N ASP A 108 2.67 -13.68 -16.25
CA ASP A 108 2.23 -12.66 -17.22
C ASP A 108 0.94 -13.07 -17.95
N LYS A 109 0.40 -14.25 -17.64
CA LYS A 109 -0.81 -14.77 -18.26
C LYS A 109 -2.07 -14.33 -17.52
N LYS A 110 -3.16 -14.16 -18.28
CA LYS A 110 -4.50 -14.07 -17.70
C LYS A 110 -4.95 -15.43 -17.19
N ILE A 111 -5.50 -15.47 -15.98
CA ILE A 111 -6.06 -16.66 -15.37
C ILE A 111 -7.58 -16.55 -15.43
N SER A 112 -8.20 -17.28 -16.35
CA SER A 112 -9.66 -17.36 -16.48
C SER A 112 -10.24 -18.70 -16.03
N ASN A 113 -9.43 -19.77 -16.14
CA ASN A 113 -9.78 -21.13 -15.76
C ASN A 113 -8.97 -21.56 -14.53
N ILE A 114 -9.65 -22.08 -13.50
CA ILE A 114 -9.00 -22.54 -12.26
C ILE A 114 -8.13 -23.78 -12.49
N GLN A 115 -8.45 -24.61 -13.49
CA GLN A 115 -7.72 -25.85 -13.79
C GLN A 115 -6.24 -25.60 -14.13
N ASP A 116 -5.92 -24.42 -14.69
CA ASP A 116 -4.56 -24.06 -15.07
C ASP A 116 -3.63 -23.93 -13.85
N ILE A 117 -4.18 -23.61 -12.67
CA ILE A 117 -3.43 -23.42 -11.42
C ILE A 117 -3.82 -24.41 -10.32
N LEU A 118 -4.82 -25.27 -10.56
CA LEU A 118 -5.34 -26.20 -9.56
C LEU A 118 -4.28 -27.13 -8.96
N PRO A 119 -3.34 -27.72 -9.73
CA PRO A 119 -2.30 -28.57 -9.15
C PRO A 119 -1.39 -27.83 -8.17
N LEU A 120 -1.09 -26.56 -8.46
CA LEU A 120 -0.30 -25.70 -7.59
C LEU A 120 -1.08 -25.36 -6.32
N LEU A 121 -2.35 -24.97 -6.45
CA LEU A 121 -3.22 -24.67 -5.30
C LEU A 121 -3.29 -25.86 -4.34
N GLN A 122 -3.44 -27.08 -4.85
CA GLN A 122 -3.47 -28.28 -4.02
C GLN A 122 -2.17 -28.49 -3.24
N SER A 123 -1.03 -28.19 -3.85
CA SER A 123 0.28 -28.32 -3.22
C SER A 123 0.46 -27.29 -2.09
N VAL A 124 0.02 -26.05 -2.32
CA VAL A 124 0.10 -24.98 -1.30
C VAL A 124 -0.86 -25.23 -0.13
N VAL A 125 -2.08 -25.70 -0.41
CA VAL A 125 -3.07 -26.04 0.62
C VAL A 125 -2.56 -27.17 1.53
N GLN A 126 -1.85 -28.16 0.98
CA GLN A 126 -1.24 -29.23 1.78
C GLN A 126 -0.19 -28.73 2.77
N GLU A 127 0.50 -27.64 2.45
CA GLU A 127 1.46 -27.00 3.35
C GLU A 127 0.81 -26.05 4.37
N GLY A 128 -0.49 -25.75 4.22
CA GLY A 128 -1.22 -24.86 5.11
C GLY A 128 -0.73 -23.42 5.11
N ARG A 129 -0.13 -22.96 4.00
CA ARG A 129 0.40 -21.59 3.86
C ARG A 129 -0.45 -20.75 2.92
N ALA A 130 -0.42 -19.43 3.14
CA ALA A 130 -1.08 -18.46 2.26
C ALA A 130 -0.43 -18.41 0.87
N LEU A 131 -1.20 -17.95 -0.13
CA LEU A 131 -0.73 -17.76 -1.51
C LEU A 131 -1.12 -16.36 -2.02
N LEU A 132 -0.13 -15.58 -2.44
CA LEU A 132 -0.30 -14.35 -3.20
C LEU A 132 -0.16 -14.67 -4.69
N ILE A 133 -1.14 -14.27 -5.50
CA ILE A 133 -1.13 -14.45 -6.95
C ILE A 133 -1.02 -13.08 -7.63
N ILE A 134 0.03 -12.89 -8.43
CA ILE A 134 0.24 -11.72 -9.28
C ILE A 134 0.18 -12.20 -10.74
N ALA A 135 -0.87 -11.78 -11.45
CA ALA A 135 -1.15 -12.14 -12.85
C ALA A 135 -1.51 -10.90 -13.66
N ASP A 136 -1.50 -11.00 -15.00
CA ASP A 136 -1.99 -9.91 -15.88
C ASP A 136 -3.47 -9.59 -15.60
N ASP A 137 -4.27 -10.63 -15.38
CA ASP A 137 -5.68 -10.50 -14.99
C ASP A 137 -6.21 -11.81 -14.39
N ILE A 138 -7.19 -11.74 -13.49
CA ILE A 138 -7.89 -12.91 -12.93
C ILE A 138 -9.39 -12.72 -13.16
N THR A 139 -9.96 -13.53 -14.04
CA THR A 139 -11.33 -13.36 -14.55
C THR A 139 -12.09 -14.68 -14.60
N GLY A 140 -13.32 -14.64 -15.12
CA GLY A 140 -14.11 -15.84 -15.39
C GLY A 140 -14.47 -16.62 -14.12
N GLU A 141 -14.34 -17.94 -14.21
CA GLU A 141 -14.64 -18.86 -13.10
C GLU A 141 -13.53 -18.94 -12.05
N ALA A 142 -12.32 -18.51 -12.40
CA ALA A 142 -11.18 -18.54 -11.48
C ALA A 142 -11.39 -17.60 -10.28
N LEU A 143 -11.82 -16.35 -10.50
CA LEU A 143 -11.97 -15.37 -9.42
C LEU A 143 -13.00 -15.80 -8.35
N PRO A 144 -14.25 -16.19 -8.69
CA PRO A 144 -15.20 -16.66 -7.69
C PRO A 144 -14.71 -17.90 -6.93
N THR A 145 -13.99 -18.80 -7.62
CA THR A 145 -13.44 -20.01 -7.00
C THR A 145 -12.35 -19.68 -5.98
N LEU A 146 -11.46 -18.75 -6.31
CA LEU A 146 -10.43 -18.27 -5.37
C LEU A 146 -11.07 -17.55 -4.17
N VAL A 147 -12.10 -16.73 -4.41
CA VAL A 147 -12.84 -16.06 -3.32
C VAL A 147 -13.50 -17.07 -2.37
N LEU A 148 -14.07 -18.15 -2.90
CA LEU A 148 -14.72 -19.19 -2.10
C LEU A 148 -13.74 -19.99 -1.23
N ASN A 149 -12.49 -20.11 -1.68
CA ASN A 149 -11.44 -20.91 -1.03
C ASN A 149 -10.35 -20.05 -0.37
N LYS A 150 -10.71 -18.82 0.02
CA LYS A 150 -9.83 -17.94 0.80
C LYS A 150 -9.43 -18.57 2.13
#